data_AF-A0A952RXK8-F1
#
_entry.id   AF-A0A952RXK8-F1
#
_cell.length_a   1.000
_cell.length_b   1.000
_cell.length_c   1.000
_cell.angle_alpha   90.00
_cell.angle_beta   90.00
_cell.angle_gamma   90.00
#
_symmetry.space_group_name_H-M   'P 1'
#
loop_
_entity.id
_entity.type
_entity.pdbx_description
1 polymer ?
#
loop_
_entity_poly.entity_id
_entity_poly.type
_entity_poly.pdbx_seq_one_letter_code
_entity_poly.pdbx_strand_id
1 'polypeptide(L)' 'MTHFLFLLIFAFFISVLFAVFSDGTTRERVIYGLKSFLQFVVISLAIAWLLYFIPW' A
#
# COMPACT_ATOMS: atom_id res chain seq x y z
N MET A 1 -13.96 4.18 -10.13
CA MET A 1 -14.04 3.36 -8.91
C MET A 1 -13.21 2.09 -9.00
N THR A 2 -13.21 1.38 -10.15
CA THR A 2 -12.45 0.13 -10.35
C THR A 2 -10.94 0.26 -10.15
N HIS A 3 -10.32 1.36 -10.61
CA HIS A 3 -8.88 1.59 -10.44
C HIS A 3 -8.44 1.68 -8.97
N PHE A 4 -9.24 2.34 -8.13
CA PHE A 4 -8.97 2.43 -6.70
C PHE A 4 -9.09 1.06 -6.02
N LEU A 5 -10.07 0.25 -6.42
CA LEU A 5 -10.23 -1.12 -5.93
C LEU A 5 -9.01 -2.00 -6.30
N PHE A 6 -8.53 -1.90 -7.54
CA PHE A 6 -7.33 -2.63 -7.98
C PHE A 6 -6.09 -2.23 -7.18
N LEU A 7 -5.93 -0.94 -6.89
CA LEU A 7 -4.85 -0.45 -6.03
C LEU A 7 -4.93 -1.05 -4.63
N LEU A 8 -6.12 -1.05 -4.00
CA LEU A 8 -6.29 -1.63 -2.67
C LEU A 8 -5.98 -3.13 -2.65
N ILE A 9 -6.47 -3.87 -3.62
CA ILE A 9 -6.21 -5.31 -3.73
C ILE A 9 -4.72 -5.56 -3.95
N PHE A 10 -4.10 -4.85 -4.88
CA PHE A 10 -2.66 -4.95 -5.16
C PHE A 10 -1.82 -4.63 -3.92
N ALA A 11 -2.07 -3.48 -3.29
CA ALA A 11 -1.38 -3.05 -2.08
C ALA A 11 -1.54 -4.07 -0.95
N PHE A 12 -2.72 -4.66 -0.80
CA PHE A 12 -2.98 -5.69 0.19
C PHE A 12 -2.10 -6.92 -0.06
N PHE A 13 -2.15 -7.51 -1.25
CA PHE A 13 -1.34 -8.70 -1.57
C PHE A 13 0.17 -8.46 -1.44
N ILE A 14 0.67 -7.33 -1.94
CA ILE A 14 2.09 -6.98 -1.82
C ILE A 14 2.50 -6.77 -0.37
N SER A 15 1.68 -6.08 0.42
CA SER A 15 1.96 -5.86 1.85
C SER A 15 2.00 -7.17 2.65
N VAL A 16 1.14 -8.14 2.30
CA VAL A 16 1.12 -9.48 2.90
C VAL A 16 2.37 -10.25 2.51
N LEU A 17 2.78 -10.22 1.23
CA LEU A 17 4.04 -10.83 0.80
C LEU A 17 5.23 -10.25 1.57
N PHE A 18 5.30 -8.92 1.68
CA PHE A 18 6.35 -8.24 2.45
C PHE A 18 6.32 -8.61 3.94
N ALA A 19 5.14 -8.75 4.54
CA ALA A 19 5.01 -9.23 5.91
C ALA A 19 5.50 -10.67 6.09
N VAL A 20 5.17 -11.56 5.16
CA VAL A 20 5.56 -12.98 5.20
C VAL A 20 7.08 -13.13 5.06
N PHE A 21 7.71 -12.34 4.19
CA PHE A 21 9.16 -12.36 4.00
C PHE A 21 9.93 -11.51 5.02
N SER A 22 9.25 -10.76 5.89
CA SER A 22 9.93 -9.96 6.92
C SER A 22 10.43 -10.83 8.07
N ASP A 23 11.61 -10.51 8.57
CA ASP A 23 12.19 -11.16 9.73
C ASP A 23 11.58 -10.62 11.03
N GLY A 24 11.49 -11.49 12.04
CA GLY A 24 10.97 -11.13 13.37
C GLY A 24 9.79 -11.98 13.83
N THR A 25 9.20 -11.55 14.94
CA THR A 25 8.03 -12.18 15.55
C THR A 25 6.77 -11.97 14.72
N THR A 26 5.76 -12.84 14.90
CA THR A 26 4.47 -12.72 14.21
C THR A 26 3.85 -11.33 14.35
N ARG A 27 4.00 -10.69 15.53
CA ARG A 27 3.50 -9.34 15.79
C ARG A 27 4.22 -8.29 14.94
N GLU A 28 5.54 -8.37 14.84
CA GLU A 28 6.35 -7.45 14.02
C GLU A 28 6.01 -7.59 12.54
N ARG A 29 5.85 -8.82 12.06
CA ARG A 29 5.42 -9.11 10.68
C ARG A 29 4.07 -8.47 10.35
N VAL A 30 3.08 -8.61 11.24
CA VAL A 30 1.75 -8.00 11.06
C VAL A 30 1.82 -6.48 11.05
N ILE A 31 2.58 -5.87 11.97
CA ILE A 31 2.77 -4.42 12.01
C ILE A 31 3.47 -3.92 10.75
N TYR A 32 4.48 -4.65 10.28
CA TYR A 32 5.23 -4.33 9.06
C TYR A 32 4.34 -4.39 7.82
N GLY A 33 3.53 -5.44 7.69
CA GLY A 33 2.53 -5.54 6.63
C GLY A 33 1.54 -4.38 6.65
N LEU A 34 0.97 -4.08 7.82
CA LEU A 34 0.00 -3.00 7.95
C LEU A 34 0.61 -1.63 7.61
N LYS A 35 1.83 -1.37 8.07
CA LYS A 35 2.59 -0.15 7.71
C LYS A 35 2.83 -0.07 6.20
N SER A 36 3.30 -1.17 5.59
CA SER A 36 3.57 -1.23 4.15
C SER A 36 2.31 -0.98 3.33
N PHE A 37 1.18 -1.59 3.72
CA PHE A 37 -0.12 -1.36 3.09
C PHE A 37 -0.52 0.12 3.13
N LEU A 38 -0.47 0.73 4.31
CA LEU A 38 -0.80 2.14 4.49
C LEU A 38 0.13 3.05 3.66
N GLN A 39 1.42 2.75 3.60
CA GLN A 39 2.36 3.50 2.76
C GLN A 39 1.98 3.43 1.28
N PHE A 40 1.67 2.25 0.74
CA PHE A 40 1.23 2.11 -0.65
C PHE A 40 -0.01 2.94 -0.95
N VAL A 41 -1.02 2.87 -0.07
CA VAL A 41 -2.27 3.61 -0.25
C VAL A 41 -2.03 5.12 -0.17
N VAL A 42 -1.36 5.59 0.88
CA VAL A 42 -1.10 7.02 1.10
C VAL A 42 -0.25 7.62 -0.02
N ILE A 43 0.83 6.95 -0.44
CA ILE A 43 1.70 7.44 -1.52
C ILE A 43 0.91 7.51 -2.83
N SER A 44 0.12 6.48 -3.14
CA SER A 44 -0.67 6.47 -4.37
C SER A 44 -1.73 7.57 -4.39
N LEU A 45 -2.39 7.84 -3.26
CA LEU A 45 -3.31 8.96 -3.10
C LEU A 45 -2.59 10.32 -3.21
N ALA A 46 -1.41 10.45 -2.61
CA ALA A 46 -0.61 11.67 -2.71
C ALA A 46 -0.20 11.94 -4.16
N ILE A 47 0.22 10.91 -4.89
CA ILE A 47 0.51 11.02 -6.33
C ILE A 47 -0.75 11.39 -7.09
N ALA A 48 -1.87 10.70 -6.90
CA ALA A 48 -3.12 11.02 -7.58
C ALA A 48 -3.57 12.47 -7.33
N TRP A 49 -3.40 12.96 -6.10
CA TRP A 49 -3.68 14.35 -5.74
C TRP A 49 -2.72 15.34 -6.40
N LEU A 50 -1.43 15.03 -6.46
CA LEU A 50 -0.45 15.86 -7.19
C LEU A 50 -0.76 15.92 -8.68
N LEU A 51 -1.06 14.78 -9.31
CA LEU A 51 -1.40 14.70 -10.73
C LEU A 51 -2.72 15.44 -11.05
N TYR A 52 -3.65 15.54 -10.10
CA TYR A 52 -4.88 16.30 -10.28
C TYR A 52 -4.63 17.78 -10.61
N PHE A 53 -3.54 18.37 -10.11
CA PHE A 53 -3.21 19.77 -10.39
C PHE A 53 -2.50 19.99 -11.72
N ILE A 54 -2.04 18.93 -12.39
CA ILE A 54 -1.28 19.11 -13.62
C ILE A 54 -2.24 18.98 -14.80
N PRO A 55 -2.45 20.06 -15.57
CA PRO A 55 -3.57 20.18 -16.50
C PRO A 55 -3.28 19.58 -17.88
N TRP A 56 -2.50 18.49 -17.97
CA TRP A 56 -2.29 17.81 -19.26
C TRP A 56 -3.54 17.05 -19.71
#